data_AF-A0A8H9CAQ3-F1
#
_entry.id   AF-A0A8H9CAQ3-F1
#
_cell.length_a   1.000
_cell.length_b   1.000
_cell.length_c   1.000
_cell.angle_alpha   90.00
_cell.angle_beta   90.00
_cell.angle_gamma   90.00
#
_symmetry.space_group_name_H-M   'P 1'
#
loop_
_entity.id
_entity.type
_entity.pdbx_description
1 polymer ?
#
loop_
_entity_poly.entity_id
_entity_poly.type
_entity_poly.pdbx_seq_one_letter_code
_entity_poly.pdbx_strand_id
1 'polypeptide(L)'
;MARWLFTRLAVSQARPRLRDIPEEKRRLADALRVSAMAERDRLAAFVLDEAAAFAANPFPSTTAGVARQRWGLREIEFEAMEIAAAGLPCLLAALACLPSAEPLRQEILRTPAHVLYLLHRTEGGQIVGAVLHGKPRLALPLFVQPDPAPRLVARRQRRRQVSAQQLDLFAIDVP
;
A
#
# COMPACT_ATOMS: atom_id res chain seq x y z
N MET A 1 34.66 47.73 -14.32
CA MET A 1 35.19 46.42 -13.86
C MET A 1 34.38 45.97 -12.66
N ALA A 2 33.74 44.81 -12.77
CA ALA A 2 32.58 44.40 -11.97
C ALA A 2 32.93 43.90 -10.56
N ARG A 3 32.10 44.31 -9.59
CA ARG A 3 32.18 44.02 -8.16
C ARG A 3 31.17 42.91 -7.86
N TRP A 4 31.63 41.69 -7.63
CA TRP A 4 30.77 40.55 -7.31
C TRP A 4 30.39 40.59 -5.82
N LEU A 5 29.12 40.86 -5.53
CA LEU A 5 28.52 40.67 -4.21
C LEU A 5 28.02 39.24 -4.11
N PHE A 6 28.72 38.41 -3.32
CA PHE A 6 28.23 37.10 -2.90
C PHE A 6 27.26 37.27 -1.73
N THR A 7 25.97 37.29 -2.04
CA THR A 7 24.91 37.17 -1.03
C THR A 7 24.86 35.70 -0.58
N ARG A 8 25.38 35.39 0.61
CA ARG A 8 25.18 34.10 1.27
C ARG A 8 23.70 33.93 1.60
N LEU A 9 22.99 33.12 0.82
CA LEU A 9 21.70 32.57 1.22
C LEU A 9 21.94 31.67 2.44
N ALA A 10 21.41 32.09 3.59
CA ALA A 10 21.39 31.28 4.79
C ALA A 10 20.53 30.04 4.55
N VAL A 11 21.18 28.88 4.42
CA VAL A 11 20.51 27.58 4.51
C VAL A 11 20.03 27.44 5.95
N SER A 12 18.73 27.68 6.17
CA SER A 12 18.05 27.41 7.43
C SER A 12 18.14 25.91 7.69
N GLN A 13 19.06 25.51 8.58
CA GLN A 13 19.12 24.15 9.09
C GLN A 13 17.98 23.95 10.07
N ALA A 14 16.80 23.58 9.54
CA ALA A 14 15.79 22.92 10.34
C ALA A 14 16.41 21.62 10.85
N ARG A 15 16.68 21.54 12.17
CA ARG A 15 17.09 20.29 12.82
C ARG A 15 16.13 19.17 12.39
N PRO A 16 16.61 18.06 11.82
CA PRO A 16 15.72 16.96 11.48
C PRO A 16 15.10 16.47 12.78
N ARG A 17 13.77 16.55 12.90
CA ARG A 17 13.04 15.81 13.94
C ARG A 17 13.45 14.35 13.76
N LEU A 18 13.99 13.72 14.80
CA LEU A 18 14.22 12.27 14.78
C LEU A 18 12.89 11.61 14.42
N ARG A 19 12.80 11.04 13.22
CA ARG A 19 11.65 10.23 12.81
C ARG A 19 11.60 9.04 13.76
N ASP A 20 10.51 8.89 14.47
CA ASP A 20 10.18 7.63 15.13
C ASP A 20 9.79 6.64 14.03
N ILE A 21 10.77 5.86 13.56
CA ILE A 21 10.62 4.94 12.44
C ILE A 21 9.52 3.89 12.72
N PRO A 22 9.47 3.25 13.91
CA PRO A 22 8.35 2.39 14.27
C PRO A 22 6.97 3.04 14.16
N GLU A 23 6.79 4.26 14.68
CA GLU A 23 5.50 4.97 14.59
C GLU A 23 5.16 5.34 13.14
N GLU A 24 6.14 5.77 12.36
CA GLU A 24 5.92 6.14 10.96
C GLU A 24 5.55 4.92 10.10
N LYS A 25 6.24 3.78 10.29
CA LYS A 25 5.85 2.51 9.67
C LYS A 25 4.43 2.12 10.04
N ARG A 26 4.05 2.24 11.33
CA ARG A 26 2.70 1.91 11.79
C ARG A 26 1.65 2.80 11.12
N ARG A 27 1.90 4.11 11.05
CA ARG A 27 1.04 5.08 10.36
C ARG A 27 0.84 4.72 8.88
N LEU A 28 1.92 4.40 8.17
CA LEU A 28 1.84 4.03 6.76
C LEU A 28 1.09 2.71 6.55
N ALA A 29 1.33 1.72 7.40
CA ALA A 29 0.63 0.44 7.34
C ALA A 29 -0.88 0.61 7.60
N ASP A 30 -1.26 1.43 8.57
CA ASP A 30 -2.67 1.73 8.87
C ASP A 30 -3.34 2.50 7.73
N ALA A 31 -2.65 3.49 7.15
CA ALA A 31 -3.13 4.21 5.97
C ALA A 31 -3.31 3.28 4.75
N LEU A 32 -2.42 2.30 4.57
CA LEU A 32 -2.57 1.28 3.52
C LEU A 32 -3.81 0.42 3.75
N ARG A 33 -4.02 -0.08 4.97
CA ARG A 33 -5.16 -0.95 5.32
C ARG A 33 -6.52 -0.32 5.05
N VAL A 34 -6.62 1.00 5.17
CA VAL A 34 -7.87 1.75 4.89
C VAL A 34 -7.97 2.24 3.44
N SER A 35 -6.95 2.01 2.61
CA SER A 35 -6.97 2.40 1.20
C SER A 35 -7.86 1.49 0.35
N ALA A 36 -8.24 1.95 -0.84
CA ALA A 36 -9.02 1.17 -1.80
C ALA A 36 -8.17 0.12 -2.58
N MET A 37 -6.91 -0.09 -2.22
CA MET A 37 -6.03 -1.03 -2.93
C MET A 37 -6.43 -2.49 -2.66
N ALA A 38 -6.36 -3.32 -3.71
CA ALA A 38 -6.66 -4.75 -3.60
C ALA A 38 -5.66 -5.48 -2.69
N GLU A 39 -4.37 -5.19 -2.84
CA GLU A 39 -3.27 -5.85 -2.11
C GLU A 39 -2.84 -5.07 -0.84
N ARG A 40 -3.72 -4.22 -0.31
CA ARG A 40 -3.44 -3.33 0.82
C ARG A 40 -2.85 -4.03 2.04
N ASP A 41 -3.36 -5.21 2.40
CA ASP A 41 -2.90 -5.96 3.58
C ASP A 41 -1.48 -6.49 3.39
N ARG A 42 -1.16 -6.96 2.18
CA ARG A 42 0.18 -7.42 1.81
C ARG A 42 1.19 -6.28 1.85
N LEU A 43 0.81 -5.12 1.30
CA LEU A 43 1.64 -3.92 1.28
C LEU A 43 1.87 -3.39 2.71
N ALA A 44 0.82 -3.37 3.54
CA ALA A 44 0.93 -2.98 4.94
C ALA A 44 1.82 -3.93 5.74
N ALA A 45 1.74 -5.23 5.48
CA ALA A 45 2.64 -6.21 6.10
C ALA A 45 4.11 -5.98 5.71
N PHE A 46 4.39 -5.64 4.44
CA PHE A 46 5.74 -5.26 4.01
C PHE A 46 6.27 -4.04 4.76
N VAL A 47 5.44 -3.01 4.98
CA VAL A 47 5.85 -1.82 5.72
C VAL A 47 6.25 -2.15 7.16
N LEU A 48 5.53 -3.08 7.80
CA LEU A 48 5.77 -3.49 9.18
C LEU A 48 6.89 -4.52 9.32
N ASP A 49 7.35 -5.12 8.23
CA ASP A 49 8.48 -6.03 8.23
C ASP A 49 9.72 -5.35 8.83
N GLU A 50 10.42 -6.07 9.70
CA GLU A 50 11.58 -5.53 10.41
C GLU A 50 12.74 -5.24 9.44
N ALA A 51 12.93 -6.09 8.42
CA ALA A 51 13.98 -5.93 7.43
C ALA A 51 13.67 -4.83 6.40
N ALA A 52 12.42 -4.37 6.28
CA ALA A 52 12.06 -3.25 5.43
C ALA A 52 12.52 -1.92 6.06
N ALA A 53 13.46 -1.21 5.44
CA ALA A 53 13.93 0.08 5.93
C ALA A 53 13.57 1.20 4.95
N PHE A 54 13.32 2.42 5.47
CA PHE A 54 13.20 3.60 4.62
C PHE A 54 14.50 3.81 3.84
N ALA A 55 14.37 3.91 2.52
CA ALA A 55 15.48 4.26 1.66
C ALA A 55 15.57 5.78 1.49
N ALA A 56 16.79 6.30 1.34
CA ALA A 56 16.99 7.70 1.01
C ALA A 56 16.33 8.01 -0.34
N ASN A 57 15.49 9.04 -0.36
CA ASN A 57 14.88 9.56 -1.58
C ASN A 57 15.21 11.05 -1.70
N PRO A 58 16.26 11.43 -2.46
CA PRO A 58 16.65 12.84 -2.62
C PRO A 58 15.62 13.64 -3.44
N PHE A 59 14.72 12.97 -4.17
CA PHE A 59 13.68 13.59 -4.99
C PHE A 59 12.31 13.03 -4.61
N PRO A 60 11.80 13.35 -3.40
CA PRO A 60 10.53 12.80 -2.93
C PRO A 60 9.33 13.43 -3.60
N SER A 61 9.44 14.64 -4.14
CA SER A 61 8.33 15.33 -4.81
C SER A 61 8.19 14.87 -6.27
N THR A 62 6.96 14.64 -6.69
CA THR A 62 6.61 14.32 -8.08
C THR A 62 5.20 14.83 -8.40
N THR A 63 4.73 14.64 -9.63
CA THR A 63 3.33 14.89 -10.00
C THR A 63 2.66 13.60 -10.46
N ALA A 64 1.33 13.55 -10.42
CA ALA A 64 0.59 12.37 -10.87
C ALA A 64 0.89 12.02 -12.34
N GLY A 65 1.05 13.00 -13.22
CA GLY A 65 1.40 12.78 -14.62
C GLY A 65 2.78 12.12 -14.80
N VAL A 66 3.79 12.62 -14.09
CA VAL A 66 5.15 12.06 -14.11
C VAL A 66 5.17 10.65 -13.52
N ALA A 67 4.47 10.46 -12.39
CA ALA A 67 4.33 9.14 -11.79
C ALA A 67 3.65 8.15 -12.74
N ARG A 68 2.56 8.56 -13.41
CA ARG A 68 1.81 7.71 -14.36
C ARG A 68 2.70 7.27 -15.53
N GLN A 69 3.45 8.19 -16.13
CA GLN A 69 4.38 7.87 -17.21
C GLN A 69 5.46 6.89 -16.74
N ARG A 70 6.07 7.16 -15.58
CA ARG A 70 7.12 6.31 -15.01
C ARG A 70 6.62 4.90 -14.73
N TRP A 71 5.47 4.78 -14.09
CA TRP A 71 4.93 3.47 -13.72
C TRP A 71 4.34 2.72 -14.91
N GLY A 72 3.79 3.41 -15.91
CA GLY A 72 3.36 2.78 -17.15
C GLY A 72 4.53 2.17 -17.94
N LEU A 73 5.68 2.85 -17.99
CA LEU A 73 6.89 2.25 -18.57
C LEU A 73 7.39 1.06 -17.73
N ARG A 74 7.35 1.17 -16.41
CA ARG A 74 7.76 0.09 -15.49
C ARG A 74 6.89 -1.14 -15.59
N GLU A 75 5.61 -1.01 -15.91
CA GLU A 75 4.70 -2.14 -16.14
C GLU A 75 5.22 -3.05 -17.26
N ILE A 76 5.54 -2.45 -18.41
CA ILE A 76 6.12 -3.16 -19.57
C ILE A 76 7.47 -3.79 -19.21
N GLU A 77 8.33 -3.05 -18.51
CA GLU A 77 9.63 -3.55 -18.06
C GLU A 77 9.51 -4.73 -17.08
N PHE A 78 8.53 -4.67 -16.18
CA PHE A 78 8.32 -5.72 -15.18
C PHE A 78 7.85 -7.00 -15.82
N GLU A 79 6.93 -6.91 -16.78
CA GLU A 79 6.49 -8.04 -17.57
C GLU A 79 7.66 -8.67 -18.35
N ALA A 80 8.41 -7.85 -19.09
CA ALA A 80 9.53 -8.32 -19.91
C ALA A 80 10.66 -8.97 -19.10
N MET A 81 10.86 -8.57 -17.85
CA MET A 81 11.90 -9.10 -16.97
C MET A 81 11.40 -10.13 -15.95
N GLU A 82 10.13 -10.55 -16.04
CA GLU A 82 9.51 -11.47 -15.07
C GLU A 82 9.67 -10.97 -13.62
N ILE A 83 9.47 -9.67 -13.40
CA ILE A 83 9.49 -9.05 -12.08
C ILE A 83 8.10 -9.17 -11.46
N ALA A 84 8.02 -9.91 -10.35
CA ALA A 84 6.79 -9.97 -9.57
C ALA A 84 6.50 -8.61 -8.91
N ALA A 85 5.29 -8.10 -9.08
CA ALA A 85 4.83 -6.84 -8.52
C ALA A 85 3.42 -6.95 -7.91
N ALA A 86 3.20 -6.17 -6.84
CA ALA A 86 1.94 -6.04 -6.12
C ALA A 86 1.56 -4.57 -6.06
N GLY A 87 0.30 -4.26 -6.31
CA GLY A 87 -0.28 -2.91 -6.25
C GLY A 87 -0.13 -2.08 -7.53
N LEU A 88 0.60 -2.55 -8.55
CA LEU A 88 0.86 -1.79 -9.78
C LEU A 88 -0.41 -1.45 -10.58
N PRO A 89 -1.33 -2.40 -10.84
CA PRO A 89 -2.59 -2.06 -11.53
C PRO A 89 -3.43 -1.04 -10.74
N CYS A 90 -3.51 -1.19 -9.41
CA CYS A 90 -4.22 -0.25 -8.55
C CYS A 90 -3.56 1.15 -8.58
N LEU A 91 -2.23 1.22 -8.57
CA LEU A 91 -1.51 2.48 -8.65
C LEU A 91 -1.78 3.18 -9.99
N LEU A 92 -1.68 2.47 -11.11
CA LEU A 92 -1.90 3.04 -12.43
C LEU A 92 -3.33 3.54 -12.59
N ALA A 93 -4.32 2.77 -12.12
CA ALA A 93 -5.71 3.19 -12.11
C ALA A 93 -5.91 4.45 -11.25
N ALA A 94 -5.34 4.51 -10.05
CA ALA A 94 -5.45 5.68 -9.18
C ALA A 94 -4.80 6.93 -9.81
N LEU A 95 -3.63 6.79 -10.43
CA LEU A 95 -2.93 7.89 -11.11
C LEU A 95 -3.66 8.35 -12.38
N ALA A 96 -4.39 7.47 -13.07
CA ALA A 96 -5.23 7.84 -14.21
C ALA A 96 -6.39 8.75 -13.81
N CYS A 97 -6.91 8.60 -12.59
CA CYS A 97 -8.01 9.40 -12.05
C CYS A 97 -7.58 10.77 -11.50
N LEU A 98 -6.28 11.08 -11.43
CA LEU A 98 -5.76 12.35 -10.91
C LEU A 98 -5.44 13.35 -12.02
N PRO A 99 -5.59 14.67 -11.76
CA PRO A 99 -5.04 15.70 -12.63
C PRO A 99 -3.53 15.51 -12.81
N SER A 100 -3.02 15.67 -14.04
CA SER A 100 -1.59 15.45 -14.33
C SER A 100 -0.64 16.30 -13.48
N ALA A 101 -1.07 17.50 -13.07
CA ALA A 101 -0.30 18.43 -12.25
C ALA A 101 -0.46 18.20 -10.73
N GLU A 102 -1.27 17.22 -10.30
CA GLU A 102 -1.50 16.93 -8.87
C GLU A 102 -0.18 16.62 -8.16
N PRO A 103 0.19 17.36 -7.08
CA PRO A 103 1.46 17.20 -6.40
C PRO A 103 1.46 15.99 -5.45
N LEU A 104 2.38 15.07 -5.70
CA LEU A 104 2.55 13.85 -4.93
C LEU A 104 3.91 13.81 -4.23
N ARG A 105 3.97 13.05 -3.15
CA ARG A 105 5.21 12.71 -2.46
C ARG A 105 5.42 11.20 -2.46
N GLN A 106 6.66 10.80 -2.70
CA GLN A 106 7.09 9.42 -2.81
C GLN A 106 7.94 9.02 -1.61
N GLU A 107 7.55 7.95 -0.95
CA GLU A 107 8.37 7.24 0.03
C GLU A 107 8.81 5.89 -0.51
N ILE A 108 9.98 5.45 -0.07
CA ILE A 108 10.59 4.20 -0.51
C ILE A 108 10.95 3.39 0.73
N LEU A 109 10.46 2.16 0.81
CA LEU A 109 10.93 1.16 1.76
C LEU A 109 11.58 0.03 0.98
N ARG A 110 12.66 -0.55 1.50
CA ARG A 110 13.34 -1.65 0.84
C ARG A 110 13.88 -2.67 1.82
N THR A 111 13.88 -3.92 1.37
CA THR A 111 14.73 -4.99 1.89
C THR A 111 15.88 -5.20 0.89
N PRO A 112 16.83 -6.12 1.13
CA PRO A 112 17.84 -6.48 0.13
C PRO A 112 17.27 -7.08 -1.18
N ALA A 113 16.03 -7.57 -1.14
CA ALA A 113 15.41 -8.35 -2.22
C ALA A 113 14.19 -7.66 -2.87
N HIS A 114 13.54 -6.73 -2.16
CA HIS A 114 12.28 -6.13 -2.57
C HIS A 114 12.26 -4.64 -2.27
N VAL A 115 11.50 -3.89 -3.08
CA VAL A 115 11.32 -2.44 -2.92
C VAL A 115 9.83 -2.11 -2.99
N LEU A 116 9.38 -1.34 -2.01
CA LEU A 116 8.07 -0.73 -1.95
C LEU A 116 8.19 0.77 -2.24
N TYR A 117 7.42 1.24 -3.21
CA TYR A 117 7.17 2.65 -3.45
C TYR A 117 5.78 3.02 -2.97
N LEU A 118 5.67 4.09 -2.20
CA LEU A 118 4.41 4.65 -1.72
C LEU A 118 4.24 6.05 -2.29
N LEU A 119 3.13 6.31 -2.97
CA LEU A 119 2.74 7.65 -3.37
C LEU A 119 1.59 8.13 -2.52
N HIS A 120 1.75 9.31 -1.92
CA HIS A 120 0.71 9.97 -1.17
C HIS A 120 0.58 11.42 -1.60
N ARG A 121 -0.61 12.00 -1.42
CA ARG A 121 -0.82 13.43 -1.66
C ARG A 121 0.05 14.24 -0.71
N THR A 122 0.56 15.37 -1.20
CA THR A 122 1.32 16.30 -0.36
C THR A 122 0.44 16.88 0.74
N GLU A 123 -0.81 17.18 0.39
CA GLU A 123 -1.84 17.63 1.32
C GLU A 123 -2.62 16.43 1.88
N GLY A 124 -2.85 16.43 3.20
CA GLY A 124 -3.63 15.38 3.88
C GLY A 124 -2.95 14.01 4.02
N GLY A 125 -1.84 13.76 3.32
CA GLY A 125 -1.04 12.53 3.46
C GLY A 125 -1.76 11.25 3.01
N GLN A 126 -2.89 11.38 2.29
CA GLN A 126 -3.65 10.24 1.82
C GLN A 126 -2.84 9.43 0.79
N ILE A 127 -2.77 8.12 0.99
CA ILE A 127 -2.12 7.22 0.04
C ILE A 127 -2.93 7.18 -1.26
N VAL A 128 -2.26 7.52 -2.35
CA VAL A 128 -2.79 7.40 -3.72
C VAL A 128 -2.60 5.98 -4.22
N GLY A 129 -1.45 5.39 -3.95
CA GLY A 129 -1.17 4.01 -4.31
C GLY A 129 0.23 3.60 -3.90
N ALA A 130 0.52 2.30 -4.08
CA ALA A 130 1.81 1.74 -3.75
C ALA A 130 2.17 0.59 -4.70
N VAL A 131 3.46 0.35 -4.88
CA VAL A 131 3.97 -0.79 -5.66
C VAL A 131 5.09 -1.46 -4.91
N LEU A 132 4.89 -2.73 -4.57
CA LEU A 132 5.94 -3.61 -4.06
C LEU A 132 6.43 -4.49 -5.22
N HIS A 133 7.72 -4.50 -5.49
CA HIS A 133 8.30 -5.38 -6.49
C HIS A 133 9.57 -6.07 -6.00
N GLY A 134 9.86 -7.23 -6.57
CA GLY A 134 11.10 -7.98 -6.33
C GLY A 134 12.20 -7.65 -7.34
N LYS A 135 13.27 -8.43 -7.25
CA LYS A 135 14.24 -8.60 -8.34
C LYS A 135 13.65 -9.49 -9.45
N PRO A 136 14.21 -9.47 -10.67
CA PRO A 136 13.81 -10.37 -11.75
C PRO A 136 13.75 -11.83 -11.28
N ARG A 137 12.67 -12.54 -11.64
CA ARG A 137 12.41 -13.95 -11.30
C ARG A 137 12.34 -14.27 -9.81
N LEU A 138 12.30 -13.26 -8.94
CA LEU A 138 12.14 -13.45 -7.50
C LEU A 138 10.68 -13.21 -7.10
N ALA A 139 10.07 -14.21 -6.46
CA ALA A 139 8.73 -14.09 -5.93
C ALA A 139 8.65 -12.97 -4.87
N LEU A 140 7.48 -12.35 -4.78
CA LEU A 140 7.17 -11.43 -3.70
C LEU A 140 7.00 -12.17 -2.38
N PRO A 141 7.35 -11.55 -1.24
CA PRO A 141 7.18 -12.16 0.07
C PRO A 141 5.71 -12.53 0.28
N LEU A 142 5.50 -13.75 0.76
CA LEU A 142 4.21 -14.22 1.25
C LEU A 142 4.10 -13.74 2.70
N PHE A 143 3.59 -12.52 2.88
CA PHE A 143 3.17 -12.08 4.21
C PHE A 143 1.91 -12.85 4.55
N VAL A 144 2.08 -14.06 5.05
CA VAL A 144 1.00 -14.83 5.63
C VAL A 144 0.61 -14.08 6.90
N GLN A 145 -0.50 -13.33 6.86
CA GLN A 145 -1.17 -13.02 8.11
C GLN A 145 -1.49 -14.38 8.73
N PRO A 146 -1.04 -14.69 9.96
CA PRO A 146 -1.52 -15.90 10.62
C PRO A 146 -3.03 -15.80 10.59
N ASP A 147 -3.68 -16.77 9.96
CA ASP A 147 -5.13 -16.92 9.97
C ASP A 147 -5.54 -16.68 11.43
N PRO A 148 -6.48 -15.76 11.71
CA PRO A 148 -6.97 -15.63 13.08
C PRO A 148 -7.49 -17.02 13.44
N ALA A 149 -6.76 -17.70 14.33
CA ALA A 149 -7.03 -19.08 14.71
C ALA A 149 -8.54 -19.22 14.86
N PRO A 150 -9.17 -20.24 14.24
CA PRO A 150 -10.61 -20.31 14.14
C PRO A 150 -11.16 -20.05 15.52
N ARG A 151 -11.81 -18.88 15.69
CA ARG A 151 -12.41 -18.52 16.97
C ARG A 151 -13.32 -19.69 17.24
N LEU A 152 -12.95 -20.51 18.22
CA LEU A 152 -13.80 -21.56 18.74
C LEU A 152 -15.06 -20.82 19.12
N VAL A 153 -16.05 -20.89 18.23
CA VAL A 153 -17.35 -20.33 18.46
C VAL A 153 -17.83 -21.20 19.60
N ALA A 154 -17.67 -20.71 20.83
CA ALA A 154 -18.26 -21.30 21.99
C ALA A 154 -19.75 -21.30 21.69
N ARG A 155 -20.19 -22.43 21.16
CA ARG A 155 -21.53 -22.69 20.69
C ARG A 155 -22.35 -22.70 21.96
N ARG A 156 -22.76 -21.52 22.40
CA ARG A 156 -23.67 -21.33 23.51
C ARG A 156 -24.91 -22.09 23.08
N GLN A 157 -25.08 -23.29 23.63
CA GLN A 157 -26.23 -24.14 23.39
C GLN A 157 -27.46 -23.37 23.87
N ARG A 158 -28.04 -22.56 22.98
CA ARG A 158 -29.43 -22.18 23.10
C ARG A 158 -30.21 -23.48 22.89
N ARG A 159 -30.61 -24.12 23.98
CA ARG A 159 -31.73 -25.04 24.01
C ARG A 159 -32.92 -24.31 23.37
N ARG A 160 -33.10 -24.50 22.07
CA ARG A 160 -34.32 -24.11 21.37
C ARG A 160 -35.24 -25.30 21.58
N GLN A 161 -36.14 -25.18 22.55
CA GLN A 161 -37.29 -26.07 22.67
C GLN A 161 -37.94 -26.18 21.30
N VAL A 162 -38.02 -27.40 20.81
CA VAL A 162 -38.77 -27.77 19.62
C VAL A 162 -40.24 -27.68 20.01
N SER A 163 -40.94 -26.67 19.51
CA SER A 163 -42.40 -26.73 19.39
C SER A 163 -42.71 -27.39 18.05
N ALA A 164 -43.13 -28.65 18.12
CA ALA A 164 -43.62 -29.42 17.00
C ALA A 164 -44.92 -28.79 16.48
N GLN A 165 -44.83 -27.95 15.45
CA GLN A 165 -45.95 -27.50 14.62
C GLN A 165 -45.42 -26.56 13.54
N GLN A 166 -44.76 -27.08 12.50
CA GLN A 166 -44.63 -26.35 11.23
C GLN A 166 -44.64 -27.32 10.05
N LEU A 167 -45.82 -27.39 9.42
CA LEU A 167 -46.08 -27.39 7.98
C LEU A 167 -45.59 -28.60 7.16
N ASP A 168 -46.52 -29.54 6.99
CA ASP A 168 -46.49 -30.51 5.90
C ASP A 168 -46.89 -29.81 4.59
N LEU A 169 -46.01 -29.83 3.58
CA LEU A 169 -46.13 -29.05 2.34
C LEU A 169 -46.15 -29.93 1.07
N PHE A 170 -46.55 -31.19 1.17
CA PHE A 170 -46.69 -32.05 0.01
C PHE A 170 -48.02 -32.81 0.00
N ALA A 171 -49.11 -32.09 -0.27
CA ALA A 171 -50.26 -32.69 -0.94
C ALA A 171 -50.04 -32.53 -2.45
N ILE A 172 -49.54 -33.58 -3.09
CA ILE A 172 -49.61 -33.74 -4.53
C ILE A 172 -50.74 -34.72 -4.79
N ASP A 173 -51.93 -34.18 -5.11
CA ASP A 173 -53.01 -34.95 -5.73
C ASP A 173 -52.69 -35.11 -7.22
N VAL A 174 -52.69 -36.34 -7.72
CA VAL A 174 -52.73 -36.65 -9.15
C VAL A 174 -53.83 -37.70 -9.35
N PRO A 175 -54.75 -37.53 -10.31
CA PRO A 175 -55.86 -38.44 -10.57
C PRO A 175 -55.44 -39.83 -11.05
#